data_AF-A0AAD4GHL0-F1
#
_entry.id   AF-A0AAD4GHL0-F1
#
_cell.length_a   1.000
_cell.length_b   1.000
_cell.length_c   1.000
_cell.angle_alpha   90.00
_cell.angle_beta   90.00
_cell.angle_gamma   90.00
#
_symmetry.space_group_name_H-M   'P 1'
#
loop_
_entity.id
_entity.type
_entity.pdbx_description
1 polymer ?
#
loop_
_entity_poly.entity_id
_entity_poly.type
_entity_poly.pdbx_seq_one_letter_code
_entity_poly.pdbx_strand_id
1 'polypeptide(L)'
;MYFDPDRRTRMQPSLLPAALAIATFFQSSEAGFGKQGRRKAMRLRDVAQGALEASLNARWIDEELAQAAWLLALFEVCAHPDYTSERCSSALVLVDTIIRTLGLTFVDMEDPASARYSPRSVPSVRSASRSWATNSLLDAGVENMQSSYPWQGCSCTSRSLGQLWPAASEYTPLWLSSPGWDSTWSEAEIRKETCRRLCWSTLVLVAGHTSYNTSVNRTPSELFILEPANFTLLFPGEALRSSNGHSGKDTIWSLNYRTMLLWHSCLRMIYNPSVSEVELTRFGLDAWLEADVLEAAFNSHGCDLERASLFQGREYLFNVRMIVTHEFQHYVPIATGDVTRLFHKKAEVWLTHQGVLAERVVQSLGSVTGNASQPLLHRPFFVFWFMGQISRALALWERDNSLTLALDVCAALFRPIDYLSALWPSLEQRRRLQEIRERFAAACENAGRQLLSPSPPEVIISY
;
A
#
# COMPACT_ATOMS: atom_id res chain seq x y z
N MET A 1 -16.53 24.06 3.47
CA MET A 1 -17.46 23.16 2.74
C MET A 1 -18.71 22.86 3.55
N TYR A 2 -18.63 22.23 4.73
CA TYR A 2 -19.81 21.87 5.53
C TYR A 2 -20.61 23.05 6.13
N PHE A 3 -19.97 24.21 6.35
CA PHE A 3 -20.62 25.40 6.91
C PHE A 3 -21.30 26.30 5.87
N ASP A 4 -21.18 25.97 4.59
CA ASP A 4 -21.77 26.71 3.48
C ASP A 4 -23.09 26.01 3.03
N PRO A 5 -24.26 26.64 3.22
CA PRO A 5 -25.55 26.04 2.89
C PRO A 5 -25.70 25.66 1.41
N ASP A 6 -25.18 26.48 0.49
CA ASP A 6 -25.32 26.26 -0.96
C ASP A 6 -24.39 25.16 -1.46
N ARG A 7 -23.23 24.99 -0.82
CA ARG A 7 -22.37 23.84 -1.10
C ARG A 7 -22.93 22.56 -0.50
N ARG A 8 -23.59 22.62 0.66
CA ARG A 8 -24.20 21.45 1.31
C ARG A 8 -25.32 20.85 0.47
N THR A 9 -26.13 21.67 -0.20
CA THR A 9 -27.22 21.18 -1.06
C THR A 9 -26.71 20.49 -2.33
N ARG A 10 -25.47 20.76 -2.75
CA ARG A 10 -24.81 20.17 -3.91
C ARG A 10 -23.83 19.05 -3.58
N MET A 11 -23.70 18.67 -2.31
CA MET A 11 -22.78 17.63 -1.87
C MET A 11 -23.40 16.24 -2.12
N GLN A 12 -22.57 15.26 -2.45
CA GLN A 12 -23.04 13.89 -2.61
C GLN A 12 -23.67 13.37 -1.30
N PRO A 13 -24.89 12.81 -1.35
CA PRO A 13 -25.61 12.39 -0.15
C PRO A 13 -24.94 11.22 0.57
N SER A 14 -24.10 10.45 -0.13
CA SER A 14 -23.35 9.31 0.43
C SER A 14 -22.07 9.70 1.17
N LEU A 15 -21.50 10.89 0.87
CA LEU A 15 -20.16 11.26 1.34
C LEU A 15 -20.08 11.41 2.86
N LEU A 16 -20.98 12.20 3.46
CA LEU A 16 -20.98 12.43 4.90
C LEU A 16 -21.31 11.15 5.70
N PRO A 17 -22.36 10.37 5.36
CA PRO A 17 -22.61 9.08 6.00
C PRO A 17 -21.42 8.11 5.89
N ALA A 18 -20.72 8.05 4.75
CA ALA A 18 -19.54 7.20 4.58
C ALA A 18 -18.38 7.64 5.49
N ALA A 19 -18.11 8.94 5.56
CA ALA A 19 -17.09 9.50 6.45
C ALA A 19 -17.41 9.23 7.93
N LEU A 20 -18.67 9.41 8.32
CA LEU A 20 -19.15 9.11 9.68
C LEU A 20 -19.08 7.61 9.98
N ALA A 21 -19.34 6.73 9.01
CA ALA A 21 -19.21 5.28 9.18
C ALA A 21 -17.78 4.90 9.53
N ILE A 22 -16.78 5.37 8.77
CA ILE A 22 -15.35 5.14 9.04
C ILE A 22 -14.93 5.74 10.38
N ALA A 23 -15.25 7.01 10.62
CA ALA A 23 -14.85 7.70 11.84
C ALA A 23 -15.44 7.03 13.08
N THR A 24 -16.72 6.62 13.02
CA THR A 24 -17.36 5.85 14.08
C THR A 24 -16.68 4.50 14.23
N PHE A 25 -16.44 3.79 13.11
CA PHE A 25 -15.85 2.46 13.14
C PHE A 25 -14.48 2.49 13.80
N PHE A 26 -13.55 3.38 13.42
CA PHE A 26 -12.20 3.46 13.98
C PHE A 26 -12.15 3.80 15.48
N GLN A 27 -13.24 4.33 16.04
CA GLN A 27 -13.40 4.58 17.48
C GLN A 27 -14.15 3.45 18.21
N SER A 28 -14.52 2.37 17.50
CA SER A 28 -15.39 1.29 18.02
C SER A 28 -14.66 -0.02 18.30
N SER A 29 -13.37 0.04 18.62
CA SER A 29 -12.66 -1.09 19.21
C SER A 29 -13.31 -1.49 20.55
N GLU A 30 -12.99 -2.67 21.08
CA GLU A 30 -13.44 -3.06 22.43
C GLU A 30 -13.00 -2.06 23.53
N ALA A 31 -11.91 -1.31 23.32
CA ALA A 31 -11.48 -0.24 24.23
C ALA A 31 -12.23 1.09 24.02
N GLY A 32 -12.92 1.28 22.89
CA GLY A 32 -13.69 2.48 22.57
C GLY A 32 -15.19 2.25 22.68
N PHE A 33 -15.95 2.60 21.64
CA PHE A 33 -17.41 2.42 21.62
C PHE A 33 -17.88 0.96 21.53
N GLY A 34 -16.96 0.00 21.41
CA GLY A 34 -17.22 -1.44 21.42
C GLY A 34 -18.28 -1.89 20.41
N LYS A 35 -19.03 -2.94 20.78
CA LYS A 35 -20.07 -3.55 19.93
C LYS A 35 -21.16 -2.56 19.50
N GLN A 36 -21.54 -1.61 20.37
CA GLN A 36 -22.58 -0.62 20.04
C GLN A 36 -22.08 0.36 18.96
N GLY A 37 -20.86 0.85 19.09
CA GLY A 37 -20.22 1.69 18.08
C GLY A 37 -20.11 0.99 16.73
N ARG A 38 -19.67 -0.28 16.71
CA ARG A 38 -19.59 -1.06 15.46
C ARG A 38 -20.96 -1.22 14.79
N ARG A 39 -22.02 -1.49 15.57
CA ARG A 39 -23.39 -1.54 15.05
C ARG A 39 -23.87 -0.20 14.49
N LYS A 40 -23.49 0.92 15.11
CA LYS A 40 -23.80 2.26 14.60
C LYS A 40 -23.05 2.53 13.29
N ALA A 41 -21.77 2.18 13.23
CA ALA A 41 -20.94 2.33 12.05
C ALA A 41 -21.51 1.53 10.87
N MET A 42 -21.96 0.29 11.10
CA MET A 42 -22.65 -0.53 10.10
C MET A 42 -23.91 0.13 9.56
N ARG A 43 -24.78 0.67 10.42
CA ARG A 43 -25.98 1.39 9.97
C ARG A 43 -25.64 2.62 9.12
N LEU A 44 -24.62 3.39 9.53
CA LEU A 44 -24.14 4.54 8.76
C LEU A 44 -23.60 4.11 7.40
N ARG A 45 -22.90 2.97 7.35
CA ARG A 45 -22.42 2.35 6.11
C ARG A 45 -23.58 1.95 5.20
N ASP A 46 -24.63 1.34 5.72
CA ASP A 46 -25.82 0.97 4.94
C ASP A 46 -26.54 2.20 4.37
N VAL A 47 -26.67 3.28 5.16
CA VAL A 47 -27.21 4.56 4.69
C VAL A 47 -26.35 5.16 3.57
N ALA A 48 -25.02 5.15 3.75
CA ALA A 48 -24.07 5.63 2.75
C ALA A 48 -24.16 4.83 1.44
N GLN A 49 -24.22 3.49 1.53
CA GLN A 49 -24.36 2.59 0.38
C GLN A 49 -25.67 2.86 -0.37
N GLY A 50 -26.81 2.95 0.33
CA GLY A 50 -28.10 3.23 -0.30
C GLY A 50 -28.14 4.60 -0.99
N ALA A 51 -27.53 5.62 -0.38
CA ALA A 51 -27.39 6.94 -1.00
C ALA A 51 -26.47 6.92 -2.23
N LEU A 52 -25.39 6.14 -2.19
CA LEU A 52 -24.46 5.99 -3.31
C LEU A 52 -25.15 5.30 -4.49
N GLU A 53 -25.88 4.22 -4.25
CA GLU A 53 -26.67 3.52 -5.27
C GLU A 53 -27.76 4.42 -5.86
N ALA A 54 -28.42 5.24 -5.04
CA ALA A 54 -29.39 6.22 -5.51
C ALA A 54 -28.74 7.27 -6.43
N SER A 55 -27.56 7.81 -6.08
CA SER A 55 -26.81 8.72 -6.95
C SER A 55 -26.42 8.06 -8.28
N LEU A 56 -25.95 6.81 -8.26
CA LEU A 56 -25.63 6.05 -9.48
C LEU A 56 -26.86 5.87 -10.37
N ASN A 57 -28.00 5.47 -9.80
CA ASN A 57 -29.26 5.31 -10.53
C ASN A 57 -29.78 6.63 -11.10
N ALA A 58 -29.60 7.74 -10.38
CA ALA A 58 -29.91 9.09 -10.83
C ALA A 58 -28.87 9.66 -11.83
N ARG A 59 -27.80 8.92 -12.12
CA ARG A 59 -26.64 9.36 -12.93
C ARG A 59 -25.94 10.60 -12.41
N TRP A 60 -26.05 10.85 -11.10
CA TRP A 60 -25.29 11.90 -10.43
C TRP A 60 -23.90 11.36 -10.06
N ILE A 61 -23.01 11.29 -11.05
CA ILE A 61 -21.66 10.74 -10.92
C ILE A 61 -20.65 11.89 -10.97
N ASP A 62 -19.96 12.13 -9.85
CA ASP A 62 -18.90 13.13 -9.72
C ASP A 62 -17.77 12.61 -8.80
N GLU A 63 -16.74 13.43 -8.59
CA GLU A 63 -15.59 13.08 -7.75
C GLU A 63 -15.95 12.84 -6.27
N GLU A 64 -17.00 13.46 -5.75
CA GLU A 64 -17.45 13.24 -4.38
C GLU A 64 -18.10 11.86 -4.22
N LEU A 65 -18.76 11.37 -5.28
CA LEU A 65 -19.30 10.01 -5.32
C LEU A 65 -18.16 9.00 -5.28
N ALA A 66 -17.07 9.29 -6.02
CA ALA A 66 -15.87 8.47 -6.01
C ALA A 66 -15.16 8.48 -4.64
N GLN A 67 -15.13 9.62 -3.94
CA GLN A 67 -14.63 9.71 -2.57
C GLN A 67 -15.49 8.90 -1.59
N ALA A 68 -16.82 8.98 -1.70
CA ALA A 68 -17.73 8.20 -0.89
C ALA A 68 -17.56 6.69 -1.13
N ALA A 69 -17.42 6.28 -2.40
CA ALA A 69 -17.13 4.90 -2.78
C ALA A 69 -15.80 4.42 -2.18
N TRP A 70 -14.76 5.26 -2.20
CA TRP A 70 -13.47 4.94 -1.60
C TRP A 70 -13.56 4.77 -0.07
N LEU A 71 -14.32 5.63 0.62
CA LEU A 71 -14.55 5.49 2.07
C LEU A 71 -15.30 4.19 2.40
N LEU A 72 -16.28 3.80 1.58
CA LEU A 72 -16.97 2.52 1.72
C LEU A 72 -16.04 1.33 1.44
N ALA A 73 -15.19 1.41 0.42
CA ALA A 73 -14.18 0.39 0.17
C ALA A 73 -13.18 0.28 1.33
N LEU A 74 -12.73 1.40 1.89
CA LEU A 74 -11.88 1.42 3.09
C LEU A 74 -12.58 0.75 4.29
N PHE A 75 -13.91 0.89 4.40
CA PHE A 75 -14.67 0.26 5.47
C PHE A 75 -14.66 -1.26 5.29
N GLU A 76 -14.94 -1.73 4.08
CA GLU A 76 -15.07 -3.16 3.77
C GLU A 76 -13.72 -3.91 3.77
N VAL A 77 -12.58 -3.24 3.61
CA VAL A 77 -11.26 -3.90 3.82
C VAL A 77 -10.93 -4.12 5.30
N CYS A 78 -11.64 -3.48 6.22
CA CYS A 78 -11.39 -3.63 7.64
C CYS A 78 -12.07 -4.89 8.20
N ALA A 79 -11.54 -5.44 9.31
CA ALA A 79 -12.12 -6.57 10.02
C ALA A 79 -13.37 -6.20 10.83
N HIS A 80 -14.45 -5.78 10.16
CA HIS A 80 -15.74 -5.52 10.81
C HIS A 80 -16.54 -6.82 11.04
N PRO A 81 -17.61 -6.79 11.87
CA PRO A 81 -18.34 -8.01 12.25
C PRO A 81 -18.91 -8.80 11.07
N ASP A 82 -19.40 -8.10 10.06
CA ASP A 82 -20.03 -8.68 8.86
C ASP A 82 -19.04 -8.77 7.67
N TYR A 83 -17.73 -8.73 7.93
CA TYR A 83 -16.72 -8.78 6.90
C TYR A 83 -16.81 -10.10 6.12
N THR A 84 -16.82 -10.01 4.79
CA THR A 84 -16.60 -11.15 3.90
C THR A 84 -15.70 -10.74 2.74
N SER A 85 -15.06 -11.71 2.09
CA SER A 85 -14.21 -11.45 0.92
C SER A 85 -15.03 -10.90 -0.26
N GLU A 86 -16.28 -11.33 -0.42
CA GLU A 86 -17.17 -10.92 -1.50
C GLU A 86 -17.57 -9.44 -1.36
N ARG A 87 -17.89 -9.00 -0.14
CA ARG A 87 -18.24 -7.61 0.14
C ARG A 87 -17.06 -6.68 -0.13
N CYS A 88 -15.88 -7.06 0.35
CA CYS A 88 -14.63 -6.34 0.11
C CYS A 88 -14.33 -6.23 -1.39
N SER A 89 -14.35 -7.35 -2.12
CA SER A 89 -14.14 -7.36 -3.57
C SER A 89 -15.18 -6.52 -4.33
N SER A 90 -16.46 -6.61 -3.96
CA SER A 90 -17.53 -5.83 -4.58
C SER A 90 -17.33 -4.33 -4.37
N ALA A 91 -16.96 -3.89 -3.17
CA ALA A 91 -16.70 -2.48 -2.88
C ALA A 91 -15.48 -1.96 -3.66
N LEU A 92 -14.42 -2.77 -3.81
CA LEU A 92 -13.25 -2.41 -4.61
C LEU A 92 -13.57 -2.30 -6.11
N VAL A 93 -14.36 -3.22 -6.66
CA VAL A 93 -14.85 -3.15 -8.05
C VAL A 93 -15.70 -1.90 -8.27
N LEU A 94 -16.54 -1.54 -7.30
CA LEU A 94 -17.41 -0.37 -7.40
C LEU A 94 -16.61 0.94 -7.47
N VAL A 95 -15.66 1.15 -6.55
CA VAL A 95 -14.81 2.36 -6.59
C VAL A 95 -13.93 2.40 -7.84
N ASP A 96 -13.38 1.26 -8.27
CA ASP A 96 -12.59 1.14 -9.50
C ASP A 96 -13.43 1.51 -10.74
N THR A 97 -14.68 1.05 -10.79
CA THR A 97 -15.63 1.37 -11.87
C THR A 97 -15.92 2.87 -11.90
N ILE A 98 -16.24 3.49 -10.76
CA ILE A 98 -16.55 4.93 -10.70
C ILE A 98 -15.33 5.77 -11.12
N ILE A 99 -14.13 5.44 -10.62
CA ILE A 99 -12.87 6.09 -11.01
C ILE A 99 -12.65 6.00 -12.51
N ARG A 100 -12.86 4.82 -13.10
CA ARG A 100 -12.75 4.60 -14.54
C ARG A 100 -13.77 5.39 -15.33
N THR A 101 -15.04 5.39 -14.91
CA THR A 101 -16.13 6.13 -15.57
C THR A 101 -15.86 7.63 -15.60
N LEU A 102 -15.29 8.17 -14.53
CA LEU A 102 -14.93 9.58 -14.42
C LEU A 102 -13.57 9.92 -15.09
N GLY A 103 -12.81 8.92 -15.54
CA GLY A 103 -11.48 9.13 -16.14
C GLY A 103 -10.45 9.73 -15.17
N LEU A 104 -10.62 9.53 -13.86
CA LEU A 104 -9.82 10.23 -12.84
C LEU A 104 -8.33 9.88 -12.88
N THR A 105 -7.96 8.75 -13.49
CA THR A 105 -6.56 8.33 -13.67
C THR A 105 -5.86 9.02 -14.83
N PHE A 106 -6.55 9.91 -15.56
CA PHE A 106 -6.02 10.64 -16.71
C PHE A 106 -6.14 12.17 -16.58
N VAL A 107 -6.35 12.69 -15.36
CA VAL A 107 -6.51 14.15 -15.16
C VAL A 107 -5.28 14.98 -15.57
N ASP A 108 -4.13 14.33 -15.74
CA ASP A 108 -2.87 14.94 -16.19
C ASP A 108 -2.44 14.49 -17.60
N MET A 109 -3.37 13.99 -18.42
CA MET A 109 -3.05 13.51 -19.77
C MET A 109 -2.29 14.56 -20.61
N GLU A 110 -2.65 15.83 -20.48
CA GLU A 110 -2.04 16.95 -21.19
C GLU A 110 -0.75 17.48 -20.52
N ASP A 111 -0.39 16.99 -19.34
CA ASP A 111 0.83 17.41 -18.64
C ASP A 111 2.03 16.59 -19.15
N PRO A 112 3.05 17.21 -19.77
CA PRO A 112 4.23 16.49 -20.27
C PRO A 112 5.10 15.91 -19.15
N ALA A 113 4.95 16.38 -17.90
CA ALA A 113 5.65 15.83 -16.75
C ALA A 113 5.01 14.53 -16.24
N SER A 114 3.75 14.24 -16.60
CA SER A 114 3.06 13.01 -16.18
C SER A 114 3.76 11.75 -16.70
N ALA A 115 3.80 10.70 -15.88
CA ALA A 115 4.33 9.42 -16.30
C ALA A 115 3.30 8.68 -17.16
N ARG A 116 3.77 8.04 -18.24
CA ARG A 116 2.97 7.20 -19.13
C ARG A 116 3.63 5.83 -19.23
N TYR A 117 2.80 4.80 -19.25
CA TYR A 117 3.26 3.41 -19.21
C TYR A 117 2.69 2.63 -20.38
N SER A 118 3.47 1.71 -20.92
CA SER A 118 2.99 0.78 -21.94
C SER A 118 2.39 -0.46 -21.27
N PRO A 119 1.27 -1.00 -21.79
CA PRO A 119 0.74 -2.27 -21.31
C PRO A 119 1.79 -3.37 -21.40
N ARG A 120 1.79 -4.31 -20.44
CA ARG A 120 2.69 -5.48 -20.41
C ARG A 120 4.19 -5.13 -20.39
N SER A 121 4.53 -3.91 -19.99
CA SER A 121 5.92 -3.48 -19.81
C SER A 121 6.19 -3.14 -18.34
N VAL A 122 7.45 -3.25 -17.93
CA VAL A 122 7.86 -2.85 -16.58
C VAL A 122 7.66 -1.34 -16.43
N PRO A 123 6.90 -0.87 -15.42
CA PRO A 123 6.57 0.53 -15.26
C PRO A 123 7.78 1.32 -14.76
N SER A 124 8.67 1.68 -15.68
CA SER A 124 9.88 2.44 -15.39
C SER A 124 9.66 3.93 -15.64
N VAL A 125 10.22 4.77 -14.77
CA VAL A 125 10.16 6.22 -14.89
C VAL A 125 11.55 6.74 -15.25
N ARG A 126 11.69 7.39 -16.41
CA ARG A 126 12.95 8.04 -16.80
C ARG A 126 13.14 9.29 -15.93
N SER A 127 14.08 9.26 -14.99
CA SER A 127 14.48 10.48 -14.26
C SER A 127 15.17 11.45 -15.23
N ALA A 128 14.77 12.73 -15.19
CA ALA A 128 15.14 13.77 -16.16
C ALA A 128 16.66 14.04 -16.25
N SER A 129 17.45 13.57 -15.28
CA SER A 129 18.90 13.74 -15.25
C SER A 129 19.64 13.03 -16.40
N ARG A 130 19.00 12.15 -17.19
CA ARG A 130 19.61 11.58 -18.40
C ARG A 130 19.72 12.58 -19.55
N SER A 131 18.98 13.69 -19.52
CA SER A 131 18.84 14.58 -20.69
C SER A 131 19.93 15.65 -20.82
N TRP A 132 20.85 15.80 -19.86
CA TRP A 132 21.90 16.82 -19.91
C TRP A 132 23.29 16.27 -20.26
N ALA A 133 23.42 14.96 -20.47
CA ALA A 133 24.71 14.29 -20.70
C ALA A 133 24.77 13.48 -22.02
N THR A 134 23.97 13.82 -23.02
CA THR A 134 24.09 13.21 -24.37
C THR A 134 24.20 14.28 -25.43
N ASN A 135 25.31 15.01 -25.39
CA ASN A 135 25.93 15.63 -26.56
C ASN A 135 27.45 15.64 -26.35
N SER A 136 28.03 14.46 -26.19
CA SER A 136 29.44 14.22 -26.51
C SER A 136 29.74 12.73 -26.53
N LEU A 137 30.09 12.28 -27.75
CA LEU A 137 30.96 11.15 -28.09
C LEU A 137 30.35 9.74 -28.05
N LEU A 138 30.01 9.30 -29.27
CA LEU A 138 30.27 7.95 -29.77
C LEU A 138 31.73 7.56 -29.46
N ASP A 139 31.97 6.58 -28.59
CA ASP A 139 32.87 5.43 -28.85
C ASP A 139 32.92 4.46 -27.64
N ALA A 140 33.02 3.18 -27.95
CA ALA A 140 33.52 2.05 -27.14
C ALA A 140 32.92 1.70 -25.74
N GLY A 141 32.50 0.43 -25.61
CA GLY A 141 32.74 -0.36 -24.39
C GLY A 141 31.52 -0.70 -23.55
N VAL A 142 31.28 -2.01 -23.39
CA VAL A 142 30.38 -2.59 -22.39
C VAL A 142 30.99 -2.36 -21.01
N GLU A 143 30.68 -1.23 -20.35
CA GLU A 143 30.99 -1.01 -18.93
C GLU A 143 30.17 0.20 -18.40
N ASN A 144 29.61 0.05 -17.19
CA ASN A 144 28.86 1.04 -16.41
C ASN A 144 27.43 1.44 -16.84
N MET A 145 26.48 0.56 -16.52
CA MET A 145 25.09 0.93 -16.21
C MET A 145 24.99 1.56 -14.79
N GLN A 146 25.89 2.51 -14.48
CA GLN A 146 25.87 3.25 -13.22
C GLN A 146 24.81 4.34 -13.31
N SER A 147 23.65 4.06 -12.73
CA SER A 147 22.68 5.09 -12.38
C SER A 147 23.39 6.16 -11.56
N SER A 148 23.34 7.43 -12.00
CA SER A 148 23.94 8.56 -11.29
C SER A 148 23.15 8.87 -10.01
N TYR A 149 23.34 8.01 -9.00
CA TYR A 149 23.07 8.27 -7.60
C TYR A 149 24.46 8.35 -6.94
N PRO A 150 24.86 9.55 -6.46
CA PRO A 150 24.35 9.96 -5.17
C PRO A 150 23.80 11.40 -5.19
N TRP A 151 22.49 11.53 -5.01
CA TRP A 151 21.89 12.79 -4.58
C TRP A 151 22.14 12.91 -3.08
N GLN A 152 22.86 13.96 -2.64
CA GLN A 152 22.96 14.28 -1.22
C GLN A 152 21.63 14.90 -0.77
N GLY A 153 20.78 14.07 -0.15
CA GLY A 153 19.53 14.51 0.48
C GLY A 153 18.31 14.42 -0.43
N CYS A 154 17.14 14.74 0.13
CA CYS A 154 15.86 14.76 -0.59
C CYS A 154 15.02 15.96 -0.17
N SER A 155 14.06 16.37 -1.02
CA SER A 155 13.16 17.51 -0.76
C SER A 155 11.80 17.09 -0.17
N CYS A 156 11.69 15.88 0.37
CA CYS A 156 10.41 15.34 0.82
C CYS A 156 9.86 16.12 2.04
N THR A 157 10.70 16.41 3.04
CA THR A 157 10.28 17.11 4.26
C THR A 157 9.79 18.54 3.96
N SER A 158 10.48 19.27 3.09
CA SER A 158 10.08 20.64 2.73
C SER A 158 8.74 20.71 1.99
N ARG A 159 8.31 19.60 1.37
CA ARG A 159 7.02 19.47 0.67
C ARG A 159 5.94 18.79 1.51
N SER A 160 6.25 18.40 2.75
CA SER A 160 5.30 17.69 3.60
C SER A 160 4.21 18.61 4.13
N LEU A 161 3.03 18.06 4.41
CA LEU A 161 1.89 18.80 4.94
C LEU A 161 2.24 19.49 6.26
N GLY A 162 2.93 18.79 7.16
CA GLY A 162 3.33 19.34 8.45
C GLY A 162 4.28 20.54 8.33
N GLN A 163 5.10 20.58 7.28
CA GLN A 163 5.99 21.70 7.02
C GLN A 163 5.29 22.88 6.33
N LEU A 164 4.44 22.61 5.34
CA LEU A 164 3.74 23.65 4.58
C LEU A 164 2.55 24.24 5.33
N TRP A 165 1.94 23.47 6.24
CA TRP A 165 0.81 23.90 7.05
C TRP A 165 0.97 23.40 8.51
N PRO A 166 1.68 24.14 9.37
CA PRO A 166 1.96 23.71 10.75
C PRO A 166 0.71 23.43 11.59
N ALA A 167 -0.38 24.15 11.34
CA ALA A 167 -1.66 23.93 12.04
C ALA A 167 -2.31 22.57 11.69
N ALA A 168 -1.86 21.88 10.63
CA ALA A 168 -2.29 20.51 10.32
C ALA A 168 -2.04 19.53 11.48
N SER A 169 -1.12 19.84 12.40
CA SER A 169 -0.87 19.04 13.60
C SER A 169 -2.06 18.97 14.54
N GLU A 170 -2.89 20.01 14.57
CA GLU A 170 -4.11 20.08 15.39
C GLU A 170 -5.27 19.32 14.74
N TYR A 171 -5.43 19.45 13.42
CA TYR A 171 -6.60 18.95 12.70
C TYR A 171 -6.41 17.55 12.10
N THR A 172 -5.22 17.27 11.57
CA THR A 172 -4.91 16.06 10.80
C THR A 172 -3.51 15.51 11.13
N PRO A 173 -3.22 15.18 12.40
CA PRO A 173 -1.88 14.75 12.83
C PRO A 173 -1.37 13.48 12.13
N LEU A 174 -2.28 12.65 11.59
CA LEU A 174 -1.92 11.44 10.84
C LEU A 174 -1.41 11.71 9.41
N TRP A 175 -1.60 12.93 8.91
CA TRP A 175 -1.34 13.27 7.52
C TRP A 175 -0.13 14.19 7.36
N LEU A 176 0.58 14.50 8.45
CA LEU A 176 1.70 15.45 8.44
C LEU A 176 2.82 15.03 7.47
N SER A 177 3.03 13.74 7.32
CA SER A 177 4.03 13.16 6.42
C SER A 177 3.55 13.00 4.97
N SER A 178 2.30 13.36 4.65
CA SER A 178 1.80 13.39 3.28
C SER A 178 2.30 14.63 2.53
N PRO A 179 2.23 14.67 1.18
CA PRO A 179 2.50 15.91 0.45
C PRO A 179 1.53 17.00 0.89
N GLY A 180 2.04 18.22 1.08
CA GLY A 180 1.23 19.38 1.41
C GLY A 180 0.40 19.90 0.24
N TRP A 181 -0.23 21.05 0.44
CA TRP A 181 -1.01 21.78 -0.56
C TRP A 181 -0.33 23.11 -0.84
N ASP A 182 -0.38 23.57 -2.08
CA ASP A 182 0.07 24.92 -2.42
C ASP A 182 -1.07 25.92 -2.15
N SER A 183 -0.81 26.93 -1.34
CA SER A 183 -1.80 27.97 -1.00
C SER A 183 -2.18 28.87 -2.19
N THR A 184 -1.40 28.82 -3.27
CA THR A 184 -1.64 29.61 -4.48
C THR A 184 -2.51 28.90 -5.51
N TRP A 185 -2.84 27.63 -5.28
CA TRP A 185 -3.67 26.86 -6.20
C TRP A 185 -5.10 27.41 -6.31
N SER A 186 -5.56 27.51 -7.55
CA SER A 186 -6.96 27.74 -7.89
C SER A 186 -7.84 26.55 -7.46
N GLU A 187 -9.15 26.78 -7.40
CA GLU A 187 -10.12 25.70 -7.10
C GLU A 187 -10.00 24.53 -8.09
N ALA A 188 -9.71 24.81 -9.36
CA ALA A 188 -9.49 23.79 -10.37
C ALA A 188 -8.24 22.94 -10.09
N GLU A 189 -7.14 23.55 -9.65
CA GLU A 189 -5.91 22.84 -9.27
C GLU A 189 -6.11 22.01 -7.99
N ILE A 190 -6.81 22.55 -7.00
CA ILE A 190 -7.20 21.82 -5.79
C ILE A 190 -8.06 20.60 -6.16
N ARG A 191 -9.02 20.77 -7.08
CA ARG A 191 -9.87 19.67 -7.57
C ARG A 191 -9.03 18.60 -8.29
N LYS A 192 -8.12 18.99 -9.18
CA LYS A 192 -7.20 18.05 -9.86
C LYS A 192 -6.35 17.27 -8.86
N GLU A 193 -5.75 17.96 -7.90
CA GLU A 193 -4.93 17.32 -6.86
C GLU A 193 -5.76 16.36 -5.99
N THR A 194 -7.01 16.74 -5.68
CA THR A 194 -7.96 15.87 -4.97
C THR A 194 -8.22 14.58 -5.74
N CYS A 195 -8.46 14.66 -7.05
CA CYS A 195 -8.62 13.50 -7.91
C CYS A 195 -7.37 12.61 -7.96
N ARG A 196 -6.17 13.21 -8.08
CA ARG A 196 -4.90 12.45 -8.02
C ARG A 196 -4.78 11.69 -6.72
N ARG A 197 -5.00 12.36 -5.57
CA ARG A 197 -4.91 11.74 -4.25
C ARG A 197 -5.92 10.61 -4.08
N LEU A 198 -7.13 10.74 -4.63
CA LEU A 198 -8.13 9.68 -4.63
C LEU A 198 -7.64 8.45 -5.41
N CYS A 199 -7.13 8.62 -6.63
CA CYS A 199 -6.60 7.54 -7.45
C CYS A 199 -5.42 6.84 -6.75
N TRP A 200 -4.44 7.61 -6.28
CA TRP A 200 -3.27 7.08 -5.57
C TRP A 200 -3.65 6.39 -4.26
N SER A 201 -4.60 6.93 -3.49
CA SER A 201 -5.11 6.27 -2.27
C SER A 201 -5.90 5.00 -2.58
N THR A 202 -6.58 4.94 -3.71
CA THR A 202 -7.25 3.72 -4.19
C THR A 202 -6.21 2.66 -4.58
N LEU A 203 -5.12 3.05 -5.24
CA LEU A 203 -4.01 2.15 -5.54
C LEU A 203 -3.41 1.55 -4.25
N VAL A 204 -3.21 2.34 -3.21
CA VAL A 204 -2.72 1.86 -1.90
C VAL A 204 -3.69 0.85 -1.27
N LEU A 205 -4.99 1.15 -1.30
CA LEU A 205 -6.03 0.31 -0.74
C LEU A 205 -6.07 -1.06 -1.45
N VAL A 206 -6.15 -1.02 -2.78
CA VAL A 206 -6.13 -2.21 -3.63
C VAL A 206 -4.82 -2.97 -3.45
N ALA A 207 -3.70 -2.26 -3.31
CA ALA A 207 -2.41 -2.88 -3.10
C ALA A 207 -2.37 -3.66 -1.78
N GLY A 208 -2.83 -3.08 -0.68
CA GLY A 208 -2.92 -3.78 0.60
C GLY A 208 -3.81 -5.03 0.53
N HIS A 209 -4.98 -4.91 -0.12
CA HIS A 209 -5.92 -6.01 -0.29
C HIS A 209 -5.33 -7.15 -1.14
N THR A 210 -4.80 -6.82 -2.31
CA THR A 210 -4.21 -7.78 -3.24
C THR A 210 -2.98 -8.46 -2.62
N SER A 211 -2.16 -7.70 -1.88
CA SER A 211 -0.96 -8.16 -1.18
C SER A 211 -1.30 -9.27 -0.20
N TYR A 212 -2.31 -9.04 0.64
CA TYR A 212 -2.81 -10.06 1.56
C TYR A 212 -3.38 -11.27 0.81
N ASN A 213 -4.26 -11.09 -0.18
CA ASN A 213 -4.85 -12.22 -0.90
C ASN A 213 -3.80 -13.10 -1.59
N THR A 214 -2.79 -12.51 -2.22
CA THR A 214 -1.71 -13.27 -2.86
C THR A 214 -0.85 -14.01 -1.83
N SER A 215 -0.68 -13.46 -0.61
CA SER A 215 0.10 -14.13 0.45
C SER A 215 -0.57 -15.41 1.00
N VAL A 216 -1.87 -15.56 0.76
CA VAL A 216 -2.65 -16.76 1.12
C VAL A 216 -3.08 -17.54 -0.13
N ASN A 217 -2.34 -17.39 -1.23
CA ASN A 217 -2.54 -18.09 -2.51
C ASN A 217 -3.93 -17.91 -3.14
N ARG A 218 -4.57 -16.75 -2.92
CA ARG A 218 -5.82 -16.39 -3.59
C ARG A 218 -5.53 -15.54 -4.82
N THR A 219 -6.23 -15.86 -5.91
CA THR A 219 -6.16 -15.09 -7.15
C THR A 219 -6.64 -13.65 -6.92
N PRO A 220 -5.88 -12.64 -7.35
CA PRO A 220 -6.30 -11.25 -7.24
C PRO A 220 -7.47 -10.94 -8.17
N SER A 221 -8.31 -9.98 -7.77
CA SER A 221 -9.38 -9.46 -8.63
C SER A 221 -8.80 -8.66 -9.80
N GLU A 222 -9.40 -8.78 -10.98
CA GLU A 222 -9.07 -7.93 -12.12
C GLU A 222 -9.71 -6.54 -11.93
N LEU A 223 -8.89 -5.54 -11.61
CA LEU A 223 -9.29 -4.15 -11.45
C LEU A 223 -8.56 -3.27 -12.47
N PHE A 224 -9.22 -2.23 -12.95
CA PHE A 224 -8.68 -1.26 -13.90
C PHE A 224 -7.45 -0.55 -13.33
N ILE A 225 -7.49 -0.19 -12.04
CA ILE A 225 -6.42 0.51 -11.33
C ILE A 225 -5.15 -0.33 -11.08
N LEU A 226 -5.16 -1.62 -11.40
CA LEU A 226 -3.98 -2.49 -11.28
C LEU A 226 -3.03 -2.39 -12.48
N GLU A 227 -3.47 -1.82 -13.60
CA GLU A 227 -2.68 -1.70 -14.82
C GLU A 227 -2.01 -0.31 -14.87
N PRO A 228 -0.67 -0.20 -14.82
CA PRO A 228 -0.02 1.09 -14.90
C PRO A 228 -0.33 1.85 -16.19
N ALA A 229 -0.58 1.17 -17.32
CA ALA A 229 -0.98 1.83 -18.56
C ALA A 229 -2.29 2.62 -18.45
N ASN A 230 -3.09 2.36 -17.40
CA ASN A 230 -4.30 3.11 -17.10
C ASN A 230 -4.06 4.37 -16.25
N PHE A 231 -2.79 4.72 -16.01
CA PHE A 231 -2.40 5.95 -15.31
C PHE A 231 -1.71 6.93 -16.26
N THR A 232 -2.17 8.16 -16.21
CA THR A 232 -1.43 9.34 -16.67
C THR A 232 -1.67 10.45 -15.65
N LEU A 233 -0.98 10.30 -14.51
CA LEU A 233 -1.06 11.18 -13.35
C LEU A 233 0.34 11.67 -12.95
N LEU A 234 0.40 12.87 -12.42
CA LEU A 234 1.51 13.31 -11.60
C LEU A 234 1.53 12.48 -10.30
N PHE A 235 2.72 12.08 -9.86
CA PHE A 235 2.85 11.42 -8.57
C PHE A 235 2.60 12.41 -7.42
N PRO A 236 2.24 11.91 -6.22
CA PRO A 236 1.98 12.79 -5.08
C PRO A 236 3.20 13.65 -4.72
N GLY A 237 2.98 14.96 -4.65
CA GLY A 237 4.03 15.96 -4.38
C GLY A 237 4.80 16.45 -5.62
N GLU A 238 4.49 15.96 -6.82
CA GLU A 238 5.06 16.47 -8.07
C GLU A 238 4.47 17.81 -8.50
N ALA A 239 3.17 18.00 -8.25
CA ALA A 239 2.50 19.28 -8.52
C ALA A 239 3.04 20.42 -7.64
N LEU A 240 3.68 20.09 -6.51
CA LEU A 240 4.36 21.06 -5.66
C LEU A 240 5.68 21.47 -6.33
N ARG A 241 5.81 22.76 -6.65
CA ARG A 241 6.98 23.30 -7.35
C ARG A 241 8.27 23.02 -6.56
N SER A 242 9.28 22.47 -7.23
CA SER A 242 10.63 22.31 -6.66
C SER A 242 11.43 23.59 -6.89
N SER A 243 11.92 24.23 -5.83
CA SER A 243 12.91 25.32 -5.97
C SER A 243 14.31 24.81 -6.34
N ASN A 244 14.60 23.52 -6.11
CA ASN A 244 15.97 22.99 -6.04
C ASN A 244 16.28 21.90 -7.08
N GLY A 245 15.62 21.89 -8.25
CA GLY A 245 15.94 20.97 -9.36
C GLY A 245 15.72 19.47 -9.09
N HIS A 246 15.31 19.07 -7.89
CA HIS A 246 15.01 17.68 -7.56
C HIS A 246 13.76 17.21 -8.30
N SER A 247 13.88 16.11 -9.03
CA SER A 247 12.79 15.44 -9.73
C SER A 247 11.71 15.02 -8.73
N GLY A 248 10.46 15.45 -8.95
CA GLY A 248 9.33 15.02 -8.13
C GLY A 248 9.09 13.50 -8.18
N LYS A 249 9.61 12.82 -9.21
CA LYS A 249 9.49 11.37 -9.45
C LYS A 249 10.29 10.50 -8.50
N ASP A 250 11.24 11.13 -7.80
CA ASP A 250 12.14 10.48 -6.85
C ASP A 250 11.82 10.95 -5.43
N THR A 251 10.62 11.49 -5.15
CA THR A 251 10.19 11.69 -3.75
C THR A 251 9.81 10.36 -3.11
N ILE A 252 9.82 10.29 -1.78
CA ILE A 252 9.46 9.06 -1.07
C ILE A 252 8.04 8.59 -1.41
N TRP A 253 7.13 9.54 -1.64
CA TRP A 253 5.76 9.23 -2.05
C TRP A 253 5.76 8.60 -3.45
N SER A 254 6.38 9.24 -4.43
CA SER A 254 6.50 8.72 -5.80
C SER A 254 7.13 7.33 -5.83
N LEU A 255 8.20 7.10 -5.05
CA LEU A 255 8.84 5.79 -4.95
C LEU A 255 7.88 4.72 -4.40
N ASN A 256 7.10 5.02 -3.34
CA ASN A 256 6.09 4.09 -2.83
C ASN A 256 5.09 3.68 -3.94
N TYR A 257 4.53 4.64 -4.67
CA TYR A 257 3.56 4.32 -5.73
C TYR A 257 4.19 3.58 -6.92
N ARG A 258 5.44 3.92 -7.31
CA ARG A 258 6.18 3.19 -8.35
C ARG A 258 6.38 1.73 -7.98
N THR A 259 6.69 1.42 -6.72
CA THR A 259 6.81 0.02 -6.27
C THR A 259 5.49 -0.74 -6.30
N MET A 260 4.38 -0.09 -5.94
CA MET A 260 3.04 -0.69 -6.02
C MET A 260 2.65 -0.98 -7.48
N LEU A 261 2.92 -0.04 -8.39
CA LEU A 261 2.71 -0.24 -9.83
C LEU A 261 3.55 -1.40 -10.36
N LEU A 262 4.85 -1.46 -10.01
CA LEU A 262 5.74 -2.55 -10.41
C LEU A 262 5.22 -3.90 -9.93
N TRP A 263 4.85 -4.00 -8.65
CA TRP A 263 4.31 -5.23 -8.09
C TRP A 263 3.00 -5.66 -8.74
N HIS A 264 2.07 -4.74 -9.00
CA HIS A 264 0.84 -5.07 -9.72
C HIS A 264 1.11 -5.52 -11.16
N SER A 265 2.08 -4.92 -11.87
CA SER A 265 2.50 -5.40 -13.19
C SER A 265 3.03 -6.84 -13.13
N CYS A 266 3.84 -7.19 -12.12
CA CYS A 266 4.29 -8.58 -11.93
C CYS A 266 3.11 -9.54 -11.77
N LEU A 267 2.12 -9.20 -10.93
CA LEU A 267 0.93 -10.03 -10.75
C LEU A 267 0.14 -10.19 -12.05
N ARG A 268 -0.07 -9.10 -12.79
CA ARG A 268 -0.79 -9.15 -14.07
C ARG A 268 -0.07 -10.02 -15.09
N MET A 269 1.26 -10.02 -15.11
CA MET A 269 2.02 -10.87 -16.03
C MET A 269 1.87 -12.35 -15.68
N ILE A 270 1.89 -12.71 -14.40
CA ILE A 270 1.77 -14.11 -13.94
C ILE A 270 0.37 -14.67 -14.12
N TYR A 271 -0.65 -13.89 -13.78
CA TYR A 271 -2.03 -14.36 -13.85
C TYR A 271 -2.66 -14.20 -15.24
N ASN A 272 -1.92 -13.69 -16.23
CA ASN A 272 -2.41 -13.55 -17.59
C ASN A 272 -2.06 -14.79 -18.44
N PRO A 273 -3.05 -15.62 -18.81
CA PRO A 273 -2.81 -16.85 -19.58
C PRO A 273 -2.34 -16.59 -21.02
N SER A 274 -2.42 -15.34 -21.50
CA SER A 274 -2.00 -14.97 -22.87
C SER A 274 -0.53 -14.59 -23.00
N VAL A 275 0.23 -14.53 -21.90
CA VAL A 275 1.65 -14.18 -21.90
C VAL A 275 2.48 -15.44 -22.18
N SER A 276 3.37 -15.37 -23.17
CA SER A 276 4.28 -16.48 -23.45
C SER A 276 5.38 -16.59 -22.39
N GLU A 277 5.94 -17.80 -22.23
CA GLU A 277 7.04 -18.05 -21.30
C GLU A 277 8.26 -17.14 -21.52
N VAL A 278 8.61 -16.89 -22.79
CA VAL A 278 9.73 -16.02 -23.16
C VAL A 278 9.48 -14.57 -22.76
N GLU A 279 8.26 -14.07 -23.00
CA GLU A 279 7.85 -12.72 -22.58
C GLU A 279 7.85 -12.60 -21.06
N LEU A 280 7.36 -13.63 -20.36
CA LEU A 280 7.32 -13.67 -18.90
C LEU A 280 8.75 -13.61 -18.33
N THR A 281 9.66 -14.46 -18.80
CA THR A 281 11.06 -14.47 -18.38
C THR A 281 11.75 -13.12 -18.59
N ARG A 282 11.59 -12.51 -19.77
CA ARG A 282 12.16 -11.19 -20.06
C ARG A 282 11.59 -10.13 -19.11
N PHE A 283 10.28 -10.13 -18.90
CA PHE A 283 9.63 -9.21 -17.97
C PHE A 283 10.16 -9.38 -16.54
N GLY A 284 10.35 -10.62 -16.09
CA GLY A 284 10.89 -10.91 -14.75
C GLY A 284 12.29 -10.33 -14.53
N LEU A 285 13.18 -10.43 -15.51
CA LEU A 285 14.52 -9.84 -15.47
C LEU A 285 14.45 -8.31 -15.41
N ASP A 286 13.64 -7.68 -16.27
CA ASP A 286 13.46 -6.24 -16.29
C ASP A 286 12.84 -5.73 -14.97
N ALA A 287 11.91 -6.48 -14.38
CA ALA A 287 11.27 -6.15 -13.12
C ALA A 287 12.24 -6.24 -11.94
N TRP A 288 13.16 -7.23 -11.96
CA TRP A 288 14.24 -7.33 -10.99
C TRP A 288 15.16 -6.11 -11.05
N LEU A 289 15.58 -5.70 -12.25
CA LEU A 289 16.44 -4.54 -12.45
C LEU A 289 15.77 -3.23 -12.01
N GLU A 290 14.48 -3.02 -12.32
CA GLU A 290 13.74 -1.85 -11.82
C GLU A 290 13.60 -1.89 -10.29
N ALA A 291 13.42 -3.07 -9.69
CA ALA A 291 13.38 -3.20 -8.23
C ALA A 291 14.72 -2.76 -7.58
N ASP A 292 15.85 -3.09 -8.18
CA ASP A 292 17.18 -2.65 -7.72
C ASP A 292 17.37 -1.13 -7.89
N VAL A 293 16.89 -0.56 -9.00
CA VAL A 293 16.90 0.90 -9.23
C VAL A 293 16.06 1.63 -8.17
N LEU A 294 14.86 1.13 -7.88
CA LEU A 294 13.98 1.70 -6.87
C LEU A 294 14.55 1.56 -5.47
N GLU A 295 15.15 0.42 -5.12
CA GLU A 295 15.81 0.23 -3.83
C GLU A 295 16.99 1.20 -3.64
N ALA A 296 17.81 1.40 -4.67
CA ALA A 296 18.88 2.39 -4.65
C ALA A 296 18.33 3.81 -4.46
N ALA A 297 17.22 4.15 -5.13
CA ALA A 297 16.54 5.42 -4.93
C ALA A 297 16.05 5.58 -3.48
N PHE A 298 15.38 4.58 -2.89
CA PHE A 298 15.00 4.62 -1.46
C PHE A 298 16.23 4.81 -0.55
N ASN A 299 17.33 4.11 -0.82
CA ASN A 299 18.55 4.21 -0.01
C ASN A 299 19.24 5.58 -0.11
N SER A 300 18.97 6.36 -1.16
CA SER A 300 19.48 7.73 -1.28
C SER A 300 18.75 8.75 -0.38
N HIS A 301 17.59 8.37 0.19
CA HIS A 301 16.82 9.25 1.06
C HIS A 301 17.35 9.21 2.51
N GLY A 302 17.59 10.40 3.06
CA GLY A 302 17.90 10.59 4.49
C GLY A 302 16.73 11.10 5.34
N CYS A 303 15.51 11.18 4.80
CA CYS A 303 14.34 11.68 5.52
C CYS A 303 13.61 10.58 6.30
N ASP A 304 13.01 10.91 7.45
CA ASP A 304 12.21 9.98 8.25
C ASP A 304 10.79 9.71 7.71
N LEU A 305 10.40 10.34 6.59
CA LEU A 305 9.04 10.25 6.05
C LEU A 305 8.65 8.85 5.58
N GLU A 306 9.62 8.01 5.19
CA GLU A 306 9.37 6.61 4.82
C GLU A 306 8.76 5.79 5.97
N ARG A 307 9.18 6.09 7.20
CA ARG A 307 8.71 5.40 8.42
C ARG A 307 7.24 5.68 8.68
N ALA A 308 6.74 6.85 8.28
CA ALA A 308 5.35 7.22 8.42
C ALA A 308 4.42 6.36 7.53
N SER A 309 4.93 5.83 6.43
CA SER A 309 4.24 4.87 5.57
C SER A 309 4.63 3.42 5.87
N LEU A 310 5.15 3.11 7.06
CA LEU A 310 5.53 1.74 7.48
C LEU A 310 6.54 1.03 6.57
N PHE A 311 7.34 1.75 5.78
CA PHE A 311 8.19 1.13 4.76
C PHE A 311 7.40 0.34 3.69
N GLN A 312 6.12 0.68 3.45
CA GLN A 312 5.24 0.02 2.47
C GLN A 312 5.92 -0.20 1.11
N GLY A 313 6.68 0.78 0.59
CA GLY A 313 7.37 0.63 -0.68
C GLY A 313 8.43 -0.48 -0.70
N ARG A 314 9.21 -0.61 0.39
CA ARG A 314 10.21 -1.68 0.52
C ARG A 314 9.56 -3.05 0.66
N GLU A 315 8.39 -3.13 1.27
CA GLU A 315 7.60 -4.37 1.30
C GLU A 315 7.20 -4.80 -0.11
N TYR A 316 6.72 -3.89 -0.95
CA TYR A 316 6.37 -4.21 -2.33
C TYR A 316 7.59 -4.58 -3.19
N LEU A 317 8.75 -3.95 -2.96
CA LEU A 317 10.01 -4.39 -3.58
C LEU A 317 10.37 -5.83 -3.21
N PHE A 318 10.17 -6.20 -1.94
CA PHE A 318 10.36 -7.58 -1.53
C PHE A 318 9.34 -8.52 -2.18
N ASN A 319 8.06 -8.13 -2.23
CA ASN A 319 7.02 -8.93 -2.90
C ASN A 319 7.35 -9.14 -4.39
N VAL A 320 7.84 -8.12 -5.09
CA VAL A 320 8.33 -8.26 -6.49
C VAL A 320 9.42 -9.31 -6.57
N ARG A 321 10.44 -9.24 -5.72
CA ARG A 321 11.55 -10.22 -5.72
C ARG A 321 11.08 -11.63 -5.37
N MET A 322 10.22 -11.77 -4.37
CA MET A 322 9.63 -13.06 -4.00
C MET A 322 8.89 -13.68 -5.19
N ILE A 323 8.06 -12.89 -5.86
CA ILE A 323 7.29 -13.33 -7.02
C ILE A 323 8.20 -13.66 -8.20
N VAL A 324 9.18 -12.80 -8.53
CA VAL A 324 10.16 -13.04 -9.60
C VAL A 324 10.97 -14.31 -9.31
N THR A 325 11.41 -14.52 -8.08
CA THR A 325 12.15 -15.73 -7.69
C THR A 325 11.25 -16.97 -7.63
N HIS A 326 9.97 -16.87 -7.28
CA HIS A 326 9.07 -18.03 -7.21
C HIS A 326 8.55 -18.43 -8.57
N GLU A 327 7.80 -17.55 -9.22
CA GLU A 327 7.06 -17.87 -10.43
C GLU A 327 7.96 -17.84 -11.67
N PHE A 328 8.92 -16.92 -11.73
CA PHE A 328 9.72 -16.75 -12.95
C PHE A 328 10.95 -17.67 -13.02
N GLN A 329 11.38 -18.27 -11.89
CA GLN A 329 12.46 -19.28 -11.90
C GLN A 329 12.04 -20.59 -12.55
N HIS A 330 10.74 -20.92 -12.58
CA HIS A 330 10.24 -22.11 -13.27
C HIS A 330 10.50 -22.08 -14.78
N TYR A 331 10.76 -20.89 -15.34
CA TYR A 331 10.85 -20.61 -16.77
C TYR A 331 12.25 -20.13 -17.21
N VAL A 332 13.21 -20.05 -16.28
CA VAL A 332 14.62 -19.71 -16.57
C VAL A 332 15.48 -20.93 -16.33
N PRO A 333 16.15 -21.48 -17.37
CA PRO A 333 17.12 -22.55 -17.19
C PRO A 333 18.21 -22.11 -16.20
N ILE A 334 18.48 -23.01 -15.26
CA ILE A 334 19.45 -22.96 -14.16
C ILE A 334 20.83 -22.48 -14.65
N ALA A 335 21.02 -21.16 -14.73
CA ALA A 335 22.31 -20.52 -14.94
C ALA A 335 22.69 -19.61 -13.75
N THR A 336 21.88 -19.61 -12.68
CA THR A 336 21.83 -18.52 -11.69
C THR A 336 21.90 -19.02 -10.24
N GLY A 337 22.90 -19.83 -9.90
CA GLY A 337 23.25 -20.04 -8.48
C GLY A 337 23.43 -18.74 -7.69
N ASP A 338 23.80 -17.66 -8.39
CA ASP A 338 23.93 -16.31 -7.83
C ASP A 338 22.57 -15.64 -7.51
N VAL A 339 21.52 -15.83 -8.33
CA VAL A 339 20.20 -15.22 -8.09
C VAL A 339 19.51 -15.85 -6.89
N THR A 340 19.56 -17.17 -6.74
CA THR A 340 19.01 -17.85 -5.55
C THR A 340 19.73 -17.42 -4.28
N ARG A 341 21.06 -17.29 -4.32
CA ARG A 341 21.86 -16.77 -3.20
C ARG A 341 21.57 -15.31 -2.90
N LEU A 342 21.39 -14.48 -3.93
CA LEU A 342 21.04 -13.07 -3.79
C LEU A 342 19.64 -12.91 -3.19
N PHE A 343 18.67 -13.70 -3.64
CA PHE A 343 17.34 -13.74 -3.06
C PHE A 343 17.38 -14.17 -1.60
N HIS A 344 18.12 -15.23 -1.26
CA HIS A 344 18.28 -15.67 0.13
C HIS A 344 18.77 -14.52 1.03
N LYS A 345 19.82 -13.79 0.62
CA LYS A 345 20.29 -12.60 1.35
C LYS A 345 19.22 -11.51 1.46
N LYS A 346 18.46 -11.25 0.39
CA LYS A 346 17.36 -10.27 0.40
C LYS A 346 16.21 -10.71 1.33
N ALA A 347 15.94 -12.01 1.41
CA ALA A 347 14.98 -12.59 2.35
C ALA A 347 15.44 -12.44 3.80
N GLU A 348 16.71 -12.71 4.11
CA GLU A 348 17.27 -12.46 5.45
C GLU A 348 17.16 -10.99 5.87
N VAL A 349 17.50 -10.05 4.97
CA VAL A 349 17.36 -8.61 5.22
C VAL A 349 15.91 -8.22 5.47
N TRP A 350 14.99 -8.72 4.64
CA TRP A 350 13.57 -8.45 4.82
C TRP A 350 13.03 -9.03 6.14
N LEU A 351 13.38 -10.28 6.47
CA LEU A 351 13.00 -10.92 7.73
C LEU A 351 13.54 -10.15 8.94
N THR A 352 14.80 -9.69 8.87
CA THR A 352 15.39 -8.85 9.91
C THR A 352 14.60 -7.55 10.10
N HIS A 353 14.24 -6.88 9.00
CA HIS A 353 13.39 -5.69 9.05
C HIS A 353 12.00 -5.97 9.64
N GLN A 354 11.36 -7.10 9.29
CA GLN A 354 10.08 -7.50 9.87
C GLN A 354 10.17 -7.79 11.36
N GLY A 355 11.27 -8.41 11.82
CA GLY A 355 11.53 -8.62 13.25
C GLY A 355 11.63 -7.30 14.02
N VAL A 356 12.43 -6.35 13.52
CA VAL A 356 12.54 -5.00 14.10
C VAL A 356 11.21 -4.25 14.09
N LEU A 357 10.41 -4.41 13.02
CA LEU A 357 9.07 -3.84 12.96
C LEU A 357 8.17 -4.46 14.03
N ALA A 358 8.15 -5.78 14.15
CA ALA A 358 7.34 -6.49 15.15
C ALA A 358 7.69 -6.03 16.57
N GLU A 359 8.98 -5.94 16.90
CA GLU A 359 9.46 -5.42 18.18
C GLU A 359 9.00 -3.97 18.41
N ARG A 360 9.13 -3.10 17.42
CA ARG A 360 8.69 -1.70 17.53
C ARG A 360 7.19 -1.59 17.76
N VAL A 361 6.39 -2.38 17.04
CA VAL A 361 4.93 -2.40 17.21
C VAL A 361 4.55 -2.90 18.60
N VAL A 362 5.25 -3.90 19.13
CA VAL A 362 5.02 -4.45 20.48
C VAL A 362 5.47 -3.47 21.58
N GLN A 363 6.62 -2.82 21.43
CA GLN A 363 7.14 -1.84 22.37
C GLN A 363 6.32 -0.55 22.37
N SER A 364 5.80 -0.19 21.19
CA SER A 364 5.03 1.01 20.96
C SER A 364 3.63 0.64 20.50
N LEU A 365 2.85 -0.15 21.28
CA LEU A 365 1.42 -0.42 20.97
C LEU A 365 0.60 0.87 20.71
N GLY A 366 1.20 2.04 21.01
CA GLY A 366 0.84 3.41 20.66
C GLY A 366 1.27 4.00 19.29
N SER A 367 2.25 3.49 18.53
CA SER A 367 2.80 4.19 17.34
C SER A 367 3.37 3.29 16.24
N VAL A 368 2.49 2.83 15.35
CA VAL A 368 2.91 1.99 14.22
C VAL A 368 3.50 2.81 13.07
N THR A 369 3.06 4.04 12.88
CA THR A 369 3.50 4.91 11.77
C THR A 369 4.48 6.01 12.22
N GLY A 370 5.32 5.75 13.23
CA GLY A 370 6.26 6.78 13.76
C GLY A 370 5.59 8.00 14.42
N ASN A 371 4.26 7.98 14.58
CA ASN A 371 3.50 9.02 15.27
C ASN A 371 3.14 8.52 16.67
N ALA A 372 3.91 8.94 17.68
CA ALA A 372 3.87 8.49 19.07
C ALA A 372 2.49 8.67 19.76
N SER A 373 1.61 9.50 19.20
CA SER A 373 0.35 9.93 19.81
C SER A 373 -0.86 9.05 19.49
N GLN A 374 -0.75 8.07 18.58
CA GLN A 374 -1.92 7.48 17.91
C GLN A 374 -1.90 5.94 17.87
N PRO A 375 -2.54 5.27 18.85
CA PRO A 375 -2.41 3.84 19.11
C PRO A 375 -2.93 2.92 18.00
N LEU A 376 -2.37 1.70 17.94
CA LEU A 376 -2.84 0.58 17.12
C LEU A 376 -4.34 0.35 17.22
N LEU A 377 -4.92 0.70 18.37
CA LEU A 377 -6.31 0.45 18.68
C LEU A 377 -7.29 1.12 17.71
N HIS A 378 -6.87 2.15 16.95
CA HIS A 378 -7.70 2.83 15.94
C HIS A 378 -7.46 2.35 14.49
N ARG A 379 -6.70 1.26 14.30
CA ARG A 379 -6.24 0.82 12.97
C ARG A 379 -6.65 -0.62 12.63
N PRO A 380 -7.96 -0.88 12.48
CA PRO A 380 -8.49 -2.23 12.23
C PRO A 380 -8.02 -2.86 10.91
N PHE A 381 -7.64 -2.03 9.93
CA PHE A 381 -7.15 -2.49 8.62
C PHE A 381 -5.77 -3.18 8.69
N PHE A 382 -4.99 -3.02 9.76
CA PHE A 382 -3.69 -3.69 9.88
C PHE A 382 -3.79 -5.18 10.18
N VAL A 383 -4.95 -5.70 10.58
CA VAL A 383 -5.13 -7.11 10.89
C VAL A 383 -4.74 -8.01 9.72
N PHE A 384 -5.27 -7.75 8.53
CA PHE A 384 -4.94 -8.53 7.33
C PHE A 384 -3.52 -8.28 6.83
N TRP A 385 -2.96 -7.09 7.07
CA TRP A 385 -1.57 -6.81 6.77
C TRP A 385 -0.63 -7.71 7.60
N PHE A 386 -0.83 -7.81 8.93
CA PHE A 386 -0.05 -8.72 9.79
C PHE A 386 -0.19 -10.18 9.36
N MET A 387 -1.41 -10.64 9.04
CA MET A 387 -1.62 -11.99 8.52
C MET A 387 -0.82 -12.24 7.24
N GLY A 388 -0.76 -11.25 6.35
CA GLY A 388 -0.01 -11.36 5.11
C GLY A 388 1.50 -11.44 5.35
N GLN A 389 2.03 -10.70 6.32
CA GLN A 389 3.45 -10.80 6.67
C GLN A 389 3.80 -12.15 7.27
N ILE A 390 2.97 -12.68 8.18
CA ILE A 390 3.16 -14.04 8.74
C ILE A 390 3.10 -15.09 7.63
N SER A 391 2.10 -15.00 6.74
CA SER A 391 1.93 -15.96 5.64
C SER A 391 3.14 -15.96 4.69
N ARG A 392 3.72 -14.80 4.40
CA ARG A 392 4.95 -14.68 3.60
C ARG A 392 6.18 -15.26 4.30
N ALA A 393 6.35 -14.98 5.59
CA ALA A 393 7.46 -15.55 6.35
C ALA A 393 7.33 -17.08 6.40
N LEU A 394 6.14 -17.63 6.60
CA LEU A 394 5.89 -19.07 6.50
C LEU A 394 6.21 -19.61 5.11
N ALA A 395 5.81 -18.95 4.04
CA ALA A 395 6.12 -19.37 2.68
C ALA A 395 7.64 -19.39 2.39
N LEU A 396 8.41 -18.45 2.95
CA LEU A 396 9.88 -18.47 2.87
C LEU A 396 10.46 -19.67 3.58
N TRP A 397 9.98 -19.97 4.80
CA TRP A 397 10.41 -21.15 5.55
C TRP A 397 10.06 -22.45 4.82
N GLU A 398 8.82 -22.58 4.35
CA GLU A 398 8.33 -23.76 3.62
C GLU A 398 9.18 -24.05 2.37
N ARG A 399 9.73 -23.00 1.74
CA ARG A 399 10.61 -23.12 0.57
C ARG A 399 12.08 -23.37 0.92
N ASP A 400 12.58 -22.73 1.98
CA ASP A 400 13.97 -22.81 2.41
C ASP A 400 14.04 -22.93 3.94
N ASN A 401 14.15 -24.17 4.43
CA ASN A 401 14.22 -24.48 5.86
C ASN A 401 15.54 -24.02 6.51
N SER A 402 16.47 -23.39 5.78
CA SER A 402 17.61 -22.70 6.41
C SER A 402 17.24 -21.32 6.96
N LEU A 403 16.14 -20.71 6.48
CA LEU A 403 15.62 -19.40 6.91
C LEU A 403 14.88 -19.49 8.24
N THR A 404 15.52 -20.04 9.27
CA THR A 404 14.92 -20.23 10.61
C THR A 404 14.43 -18.92 11.25
N LEU A 405 15.02 -17.78 10.88
CA LEU A 405 14.59 -16.43 11.25
C LEU A 405 13.11 -16.15 10.87
N ALA A 406 12.59 -16.81 9.83
CA ALA A 406 11.20 -16.67 9.43
C ALA A 406 10.22 -17.10 10.52
N LEU A 407 10.56 -18.16 11.26
CA LEU A 407 9.72 -18.64 12.37
C LEU A 407 9.78 -17.68 13.56
N ASP A 408 10.92 -17.05 13.81
CA ASP A 408 11.07 -16.02 14.86
C ASP A 408 10.24 -14.78 14.54
N VAL A 409 10.26 -14.34 13.28
CA VAL A 409 9.41 -13.24 12.79
C VAL A 409 7.93 -13.57 12.93
N CYS A 410 7.51 -14.79 12.55
CA CYS A 410 6.12 -15.22 12.73
C CYS A 410 5.69 -15.14 14.20
N ALA A 411 6.50 -15.69 15.11
CA ALA A 411 6.22 -15.64 16.55
C ALA A 411 6.11 -14.21 17.08
N ALA A 412 6.98 -13.30 16.62
CA ALA A 412 6.95 -11.89 17.01
C ALA A 412 5.68 -11.18 16.50
N LEU A 413 5.27 -11.44 15.26
CA LEU A 413 4.09 -10.83 14.62
C LEU A 413 2.76 -11.36 15.16
N PHE A 414 2.71 -12.54 15.79
CA PHE A 414 1.50 -13.03 16.45
C PHE A 414 1.05 -12.15 17.63
N ARG A 415 1.99 -11.49 18.34
CA ARG A 415 1.64 -10.60 19.47
C ARG A 415 0.76 -9.40 19.05
N PRO A 416 1.17 -8.55 18.08
CA PRO A 416 0.35 -7.42 17.68
C PRO A 416 -0.95 -7.81 16.99
N ILE A 417 -0.99 -8.93 16.25
CA ILE A 417 -2.24 -9.39 15.64
C ILE A 417 -3.22 -9.95 16.68
N ASP A 418 -2.76 -10.63 17.74
CA ASP A 418 -3.63 -11.08 18.84
C ASP A 418 -4.26 -9.89 19.57
N TYR A 419 -3.46 -8.87 19.84
CA TYR A 419 -3.94 -7.61 20.40
C TYR A 419 -5.03 -6.98 19.52
N LEU A 420 -4.79 -6.85 18.21
CA LEU A 420 -5.78 -6.30 17.29
C LEU A 420 -7.03 -7.18 17.16
N SER A 421 -6.88 -8.51 17.16
CA SER A 421 -7.99 -9.48 17.06
C SER A 421 -8.89 -9.45 18.29
N ALA A 422 -8.33 -9.15 19.46
CA ALA A 422 -9.09 -8.92 20.69
C ALA A 422 -9.88 -7.61 20.61
N LEU A 423 -9.26 -6.54 20.10
CA LEU A 423 -9.88 -5.22 19.97
C LEU A 423 -10.95 -5.14 18.86
N TRP A 424 -10.78 -5.90 17.78
CA TRP A 424 -11.61 -5.86 16.58
C TRP A 424 -12.16 -7.24 16.24
N PRO A 425 -13.15 -7.74 16.99
CA PRO A 425 -13.63 -9.09 16.81
C PRO A 425 -14.38 -9.26 15.49
N SER A 426 -13.87 -10.12 14.62
CA SER A 426 -14.52 -10.58 13.39
C SER A 426 -14.38 -12.10 13.25
N LEU A 427 -15.47 -12.79 12.91
CA LEU A 427 -15.49 -14.26 12.84
C LEU A 427 -14.57 -14.77 11.74
N GLU A 428 -14.69 -14.20 10.54
CA GLU A 428 -13.88 -14.59 9.38
C GLU A 428 -12.38 -14.34 9.63
N GLN A 429 -12.07 -13.22 10.28
CA GLN A 429 -10.71 -12.86 10.66
C GLN A 429 -10.11 -13.88 11.64
N ARG A 430 -10.84 -14.28 12.69
CA ARG A 430 -10.37 -15.31 13.64
C ARG A 430 -10.18 -16.68 12.98
N ARG A 431 -11.11 -17.06 12.11
CA ARG A 431 -11.03 -18.31 11.35
C ARG A 431 -9.73 -18.38 10.55
N ARG A 432 -9.40 -17.33 9.80
CA ARG A 432 -8.15 -17.25 9.02
C ARG A 432 -6.90 -17.18 9.89
N LEU A 433 -6.96 -16.47 11.02
CA LEU A 433 -5.83 -16.45 11.97
C LEU A 433 -5.53 -17.85 12.50
N GLN A 434 -6.57 -18.63 12.80
CA GLN A 434 -6.42 -20.00 13.29
C GLN A 434 -5.75 -20.91 12.25
N GLU A 435 -6.13 -20.81 10.98
CA GLU A 435 -5.47 -21.55 9.88
C GLU A 435 -3.96 -21.21 9.80
N ILE A 436 -3.60 -19.93 9.96
CA ILE A 436 -2.20 -19.50 9.95
C ILE A 436 -1.45 -20.04 11.18
N ARG A 437 -2.10 -20.12 12.35
CA ARG A 437 -1.52 -20.70 13.57
C ARG A 437 -1.22 -22.18 13.42
N GLU A 438 -2.13 -22.93 12.81
CA GLU A 438 -1.95 -24.36 12.56
C GLU A 438 -0.77 -24.61 11.62
N ARG A 439 -0.65 -23.82 10.55
CA ARG A 439 0.52 -23.85 9.65
C ARG A 439 1.82 -23.53 10.39
N PHE A 440 1.82 -22.49 11.23
CA PHE A 440 2.98 -22.11 12.01
C PHE A 440 3.38 -23.20 13.02
N ALA A 441 2.41 -23.82 13.70
CA ALA A 441 2.66 -24.91 14.63
C ALA A 441 3.36 -26.09 13.95
N ALA A 442 2.84 -26.54 12.80
CA ALA A 442 3.46 -27.59 12.01
C ALA A 442 4.88 -27.21 11.55
N ALA A 443 5.10 -25.95 11.14
CA ALA A 443 6.42 -25.46 10.74
C ALA A 443 7.43 -25.47 11.92
N CYS A 444 6.99 -25.09 13.13
CA CYS A 444 7.82 -25.18 14.33
C CYS A 444 8.16 -26.62 14.72
N GLU A 445 7.20 -27.53 14.64
CA GLU A 445 7.42 -28.96 14.88
C GLU A 445 8.47 -29.54 13.92
N ASN A 446 8.34 -29.23 12.62
CA ASN A 446 9.31 -29.63 11.60
C ASN A 446 10.71 -29.05 11.84
N ALA A 447 10.80 -27.85 12.42
CA ALA A 447 12.06 -27.21 12.80
C ALA A 447 12.65 -27.73 14.12
N GLY A 448 11.97 -28.66 14.82
CA GLY A 448 12.34 -29.11 16.16
C GLY A 448 12.26 -28.01 17.23
N ARG A 449 11.45 -26.97 17.00
CA ARG A 449 11.30 -25.82 17.89
C ARG A 449 10.09 -26.02 18.80
N GLN A 450 10.26 -25.70 20.08
CA GLN A 450 9.14 -25.69 21.01
C GLN A 450 8.20 -24.53 20.68
N LEU A 451 6.91 -24.83 20.49
CA LEU A 451 5.88 -23.80 20.38
C LEU A 451 5.88 -22.95 21.65
N LEU A 452 6.25 -21.67 21.50
CA LEU A 452 5.95 -20.70 22.53
C LEU A 452 4.42 -20.59 22.61
N SER A 453 3.84 -21.11 23.69
CA SER A 453 2.42 -20.90 23.96
C SER A 453 2.16 -19.40 23.95
N PRO A 454 1.19 -18.88 23.17
CA PRO A 454 0.84 -17.48 23.27
C PRO A 454 0.32 -17.25 24.68
N SER A 455 1.08 -16.50 25.49
CA SER A 455 0.50 -15.87 26.68
C SER A 455 -0.71 -15.08 26.17
N PRO A 456 -1.93 -15.31 26.69
CA PRO A 456 -3.06 -14.46 26.32
C PRO A 456 -2.61 -13.02 26.56
N PRO A 457 -2.84 -12.09 25.62
CA PRO A 457 -2.55 -10.70 25.89
C PRO A 457 -3.35 -10.33 27.13
N GLU A 458 -2.66 -10.03 28.24
CA GLU A 458 -3.26 -9.26 29.31
C GLU A 458 -3.70 -7.97 28.65
N VAL A 459 -4.99 -7.87 28.33
CA VAL A 459 -5.57 -6.62 27.91
C VAL A 459 -5.52 -5.74 29.15
N ILE A 460 -4.40 -5.05 29.33
CA ILE A 460 -4.30 -3.96 30.30
C ILE A 460 -5.17 -2.86 29.72
N ILE A 461 -6.46 -2.94 30.03
CA ILE A 461 -7.41 -1.84 29.84
C ILE A 461 -7.01 -0.83 30.92
N SER A 462 -6.06 0.06 30.63
CA SER A 462 -5.89 1.27 31.42
C SER A 462 -7.12 2.14 31.16
N TYR A 463 -7.98 2.25 32.18
CA TYR A 463 -9.15 3.11 32.21
C TYR A 463 -8.80 4.58 32.01
#